data_AF-A0A359MNR8-F1
#
_entry.id   AF-A0A359MNR8-F1
#
_cell.length_a   1.000
_cell.length_b   1.000
_cell.length_c   1.000
_cell.angle_alpha   90.00
_cell.angle_beta   90.00
_cell.angle_gamma   90.00
#
_symmetry.space_group_name_H-M   'P 1'
#
loop_
_entity.id
_entity.type
_entity.pdbx_description
1 polymer ?
#
loop_
_entity_poly.entity_id
_entity_poly.type
_entity_poly.pdbx_seq_one_letter_code
_entity_poly.pdbx_strand_id
1 'polypeptide(L)'
;MNTPRTFILLVRGVFHKRDNYMKKFKKYRAIGLFLICIFIFAGCSSINNKNHDTQNASKNEKSQIEKDIEYLTSDICAGRGPGTEGNEQAANYIAERFNEIGLEPLKKDYVLTYTKKTEKIDPNKITLEVLDGSNVVDTLTYGRDYIEVLLNDTTLTLPLVISPCDYECALLVEDPKESAQYRNNNYVKLIIQKNSNNSRGGSFYNDFLQNYIPSISVFPETYENIQKYIGKSIRLDADIDIEDEIQKNIAGVIKGENSSNALVISAHYDHVGNVGDKIWRGALDNASGVCAMLEAA
;
A
#
# COMPACT_ATOMS: atom_id res chain seq x y z
N MET A 1 -19.59 -9.93 27.74
CA MET A 1 -20.60 -9.08 27.06
C MET A 1 -21.61 -10.00 26.38
N ASN A 2 -22.92 -9.83 26.62
CA ASN A 2 -23.94 -10.58 25.89
C ASN A 2 -24.33 -9.80 24.63
N THR A 3 -23.81 -10.22 23.47
CA THR A 3 -24.15 -9.63 22.18
C THR A 3 -25.14 -10.54 21.44
N PRO A 4 -26.23 -10.00 20.84
CA PRO A 4 -27.21 -10.81 20.14
C PRO A 4 -26.71 -11.35 18.79
N ARG A 5 -25.59 -10.83 18.27
CA ARG A 5 -24.98 -11.23 16.99
C ARG A 5 -23.48 -11.43 17.16
N THR A 6 -22.93 -12.33 16.36
CA THR A 6 -21.48 -12.51 16.25
C THR A 6 -20.86 -11.35 15.49
N PHE A 7 -19.77 -10.79 16.02
CA PHE A 7 -18.95 -9.78 15.35
C PHE A 7 -17.61 -10.39 14.99
N ILE A 8 -17.17 -10.20 13.74
CA ILE A 8 -15.87 -10.64 13.25
C ILE A 8 -15.09 -9.40 12.87
N LEU A 9 -13.91 -9.24 13.45
CA LEU A 9 -12.94 -8.26 13.01
C LEU A 9 -11.95 -8.96 12.10
N LEU A 10 -11.84 -8.49 10.86
CA LEU A 10 -10.97 -9.06 9.83
C LEU A 10 -10.00 -8.00 9.31
N VAL A 11 -8.73 -8.12 9.66
CA VAL A 11 -7.67 -7.31 9.04
C VAL A 11 -7.01 -8.11 7.93
N ARG A 12 -7.11 -7.58 6.71
CA ARG A 12 -6.55 -8.21 5.52
C ARG A 12 -5.06 -7.93 5.41
N GLY A 13 -4.28 -8.94 5.05
CA GLY A 13 -2.83 -8.80 4.87
C GLY A 13 -2.39 -8.28 3.51
N VAL A 14 -3.24 -8.39 2.50
CA VAL A 14 -3.04 -7.68 1.23
C VAL A 14 -4.36 -7.13 0.73
N PHE A 15 -4.41 -5.83 0.47
CA PHE A 15 -5.55 -5.20 -0.18
C PHE A 15 -5.37 -5.14 -1.69
N HIS A 16 -6.38 -5.61 -2.40
CA HIS A 16 -6.41 -5.54 -3.86
C HIS A 16 -7.52 -4.58 -4.29
N LYS A 17 -7.14 -3.40 -4.78
CA LYS A 17 -8.09 -2.38 -5.27
C LYS A 17 -8.98 -2.88 -6.44
N ARG A 18 -8.61 -4.02 -7.05
CA ARG A 18 -9.32 -4.69 -8.16
C ARG A 18 -10.03 -5.99 -7.78
N ASP A 19 -10.23 -6.25 -6.49
CA ASP A 19 -11.18 -7.24 -6.04
C ASP A 19 -12.59 -6.82 -6.49
N ASN A 20 -13.04 -7.34 -7.64
CA ASN A 20 -14.32 -7.06 -8.29
C ASN A 20 -15.57 -7.41 -7.44
N TYR A 21 -15.42 -7.78 -6.17
CA TYR A 21 -16.52 -8.06 -5.24
C TYR A 21 -17.46 -6.85 -5.06
N MET A 22 -16.99 -5.62 -5.28
CA MET A 22 -17.82 -4.42 -5.19
C MET A 22 -18.72 -4.14 -6.40
N LYS A 23 -18.64 -4.89 -7.51
CA LYS A 23 -19.64 -4.75 -8.60
C LYS A 23 -21.04 -5.21 -8.18
N LYS A 24 -21.15 -6.07 -7.16
CA LYS A 24 -22.44 -6.58 -6.65
C LYS A 24 -23.15 -5.64 -5.66
N PHE A 25 -22.49 -4.61 -5.12
CA PHE A 25 -23.04 -3.75 -4.06
C PHE A 25 -23.48 -2.34 -4.53
N LYS A 26 -23.54 -2.09 -5.85
CA LYS A 26 -24.07 -0.81 -6.38
C LYS A 26 -25.53 -0.52 -5.97
N LYS A 27 -26.28 -1.51 -5.47
CA LYS A 27 -27.70 -1.37 -5.12
C LYS A 27 -27.98 -0.79 -3.72
N TYR A 28 -26.98 -0.61 -2.86
CA TYR A 28 -27.19 -0.21 -1.45
C TYR A 28 -26.49 1.10 -1.03
N ARG A 29 -25.92 1.86 -1.97
CA ARG A 29 -25.22 3.14 -1.68
C ARG A 29 -26.11 4.23 -1.07
N ALA A 30 -27.43 4.10 -1.13
CA ALA A 30 -28.36 5.09 -0.60
C ALA A 30 -28.69 4.93 0.90
N ILE A 31 -28.38 3.79 1.53
CA ILE A 31 -28.79 3.51 2.92
C ILE A 31 -27.64 3.75 3.92
N GLY A 32 -26.38 3.62 3.49
CA GLY A 32 -25.20 3.78 4.37
C GLY A 32 -24.88 5.21 4.81
N LEU A 33 -25.36 6.23 4.09
CA LEU A 33 -25.11 7.65 4.43
C LEU A 33 -26.09 8.21 5.47
N PHE A 34 -27.18 7.51 5.80
CA PHE A 34 -28.19 8.01 6.73
C PHE A 34 -27.90 7.64 8.21
N LEU A 35 -27.07 6.62 8.45
CA LEU A 35 -26.80 6.11 9.81
C LEU A 35 -25.59 6.77 10.51
N ILE A 36 -24.71 7.47 9.80
CA ILE A 36 -23.55 8.15 10.39
C ILE A 36 -23.91 9.55 10.93
N CYS A 37 -24.97 10.19 10.44
CA CYS A 37 -25.37 11.53 10.89
C CYS A 37 -26.21 11.54 12.19
N ILE A 38 -26.79 10.41 12.61
CA ILE A 38 -27.68 10.36 13.79
C ILE A 38 -26.89 10.26 15.12
N PHE A 39 -25.63 9.83 15.09
CA PHE A 39 -24.80 9.75 16.30
C PHE A 39 -24.16 11.08 16.74
N ILE A 40 -24.21 12.12 15.89
CA ILE A 40 -23.61 13.43 16.21
C ILE A 40 -24.59 14.38 16.94
N PHE A 41 -25.90 14.07 16.96
CA PHE A 41 -26.93 15.00 17.47
C PHE A 41 -27.67 14.59 18.76
N ALA A 42 -27.29 13.51 19.44
CA ALA A 42 -27.93 13.08 20.70
C ALA A 42 -27.06 13.26 21.96
N GLY A 43 -26.09 14.18 21.93
CA GLY A 43 -25.11 14.41 23.00
C GLY A 43 -25.18 15.79 23.65
N CYS A 44 -26.37 16.32 23.93
CA CYS A 44 -26.52 17.48 24.81
C CYS A 44 -27.55 17.16 25.89
N SER A 45 -27.06 16.78 27.08
CA SER A 45 -27.86 16.72 28.30
C SER A 45 -26.99 17.09 29.50
N SER A 46 -27.18 18.33 29.94
CA SER A 46 -26.88 18.95 31.24
C SER A 46 -25.83 18.30 32.16
N ILE A 47 -24.64 18.93 32.24
CA ILE A 47 -23.64 18.67 33.28
C ILE A 47 -24.11 19.38 34.56
N ASN A 48 -24.50 18.58 35.55
CA ASN A 48 -24.75 19.04 36.90
C ASN A 48 -23.42 19.06 37.66
N ASN A 49 -22.96 20.26 38.03
CA ASN A 49 -21.66 20.47 38.63
C ASN A 49 -21.66 20.00 40.09
N LYS A 50 -21.00 18.88 40.39
CA LYS A 50 -20.57 18.53 41.74
C LYS A 50 -19.05 18.46 41.75
N ASN A 51 -18.45 19.46 42.38
CA ASN A 51 -17.05 19.49 42.76
C ASN A 51 -16.65 18.19 43.45
N HIS A 52 -15.61 17.55 42.93
CA HIS A 52 -14.70 16.76 43.75
C HIS A 52 -13.27 17.23 43.44
N ASP A 53 -12.63 17.75 44.48
CA ASP A 53 -11.29 18.30 44.49
C ASP A 53 -10.22 17.26 44.09
N THR A 54 -9.23 17.77 43.33
CA THR A 54 -7.82 17.36 43.25
C THR A 54 -7.45 15.89 43.06
N GLN A 55 -6.82 15.57 41.92
CA GLN A 55 -5.40 15.19 41.88
C GLN A 55 -4.75 15.54 40.52
N ASN A 56 -3.66 16.31 40.58
CA ASN A 56 -2.67 16.43 39.52
C ASN A 56 -1.93 15.10 39.34
N ALA A 57 -2.24 14.34 38.28
CA ALA A 57 -1.33 13.38 37.64
C ALA A 57 -1.94 12.85 36.32
N SER A 58 -1.57 13.45 35.19
CA SER A 58 -1.20 12.74 33.95
C SER A 58 -0.82 13.78 32.90
N LYS A 59 0.47 14.10 32.85
CA LYS A 59 1.09 14.85 31.77
C LYS A 59 1.68 13.80 30.82
N ASN A 60 1.21 13.73 29.58
CA ASN A 60 1.79 13.01 28.43
C ASN A 60 1.78 11.46 28.43
N GLU A 61 0.65 10.79 28.69
CA GLU A 61 0.52 9.40 28.22
C GLU A 61 -0.22 9.38 26.87
N LYS A 62 0.37 8.72 25.85
CA LYS A 62 -0.28 8.51 24.55
C LYS A 62 -1.53 7.63 24.72
N SER A 63 -2.61 7.98 24.03
CA SER A 63 -3.77 7.12 23.88
C SER A 63 -3.42 5.81 23.18
N GLN A 64 -4.25 4.78 23.33
CA GLN A 64 -3.99 3.49 22.68
C GLN A 64 -3.97 3.61 21.15
N ILE A 65 -4.88 4.39 20.57
CA ILE A 65 -4.90 4.64 19.13
C ILE A 65 -3.62 5.35 18.63
N GLU A 66 -3.03 6.23 19.44
CA GLU A 66 -1.73 6.86 19.13
C GLU A 66 -0.57 5.86 19.20
N LYS A 67 -0.60 4.92 20.15
CA LYS A 67 0.38 3.83 20.25
C LYS A 67 0.27 2.89 19.04
N ASP A 68 -0.96 2.53 18.65
CA ASP A 68 -1.25 1.65 17.52
C ASP A 68 -0.80 2.26 16.18
N ILE A 69 -1.11 3.55 15.93
CA ILE A 69 -0.70 4.21 14.69
C ILE A 69 0.82 4.39 14.65
N GLU A 70 1.46 4.72 15.78
CA GLU A 70 2.91 4.86 15.88
C GLU A 70 3.62 3.54 15.58
N TYR A 71 3.17 2.44 16.18
CA TYR A 71 3.76 1.13 15.92
C TYR A 71 3.59 0.73 14.46
N LEU A 72 2.38 0.78 13.94
CA LEU A 72 2.11 0.36 12.56
C LEU A 72 2.88 1.20 11.55
N THR A 73 3.09 2.49 11.82
CA THR A 73 3.83 3.41 10.93
C THR A 73 5.33 3.49 11.23
N SER A 74 5.84 2.69 12.17
CA SER A 74 7.24 2.69 12.60
C SER A 74 8.20 2.15 11.54
N ASP A 75 9.51 2.33 11.80
CA ASP A 75 10.58 1.74 10.99
C ASP A 75 10.61 0.21 11.09
N ILE A 76 10.17 -0.35 12.22
CA ILE A 76 10.00 -1.81 12.40
C ILE A 76 9.02 -2.36 11.38
N CYS A 77 7.92 -1.65 11.17
CA CYS A 77 6.92 -2.03 10.18
C CYS A 77 7.32 -1.70 8.75
N ALA A 78 8.33 -0.86 8.52
CA ALA A 78 8.93 -0.55 7.20
C ALA A 78 7.92 -0.35 6.05
N GLY A 79 6.77 0.27 6.32
CA GLY A 79 5.71 0.48 5.33
C GLY A 79 4.90 -0.76 4.95
N ARG A 80 5.09 -1.89 5.64
CA ARG A 80 4.23 -3.09 5.66
C ARG A 80 3.99 -3.67 4.27
N GLY A 81 5.02 -3.65 3.42
CA GLY A 81 4.98 -4.24 2.08
C GLY A 81 4.63 -5.72 2.15
N PRO A 82 3.65 -6.22 1.37
CA PRO A 82 3.31 -7.65 1.36
C PRO A 82 4.55 -8.53 1.29
N GLY A 83 4.63 -9.55 2.14
CA GLY A 83 5.77 -10.47 2.13
C GLY A 83 7.06 -9.99 2.78
N THR A 84 7.07 -8.79 3.36
CA THR A 84 8.24 -8.27 4.08
C THR A 84 8.17 -8.63 5.56
N GLU A 85 9.32 -8.57 6.25
CA GLU A 85 9.37 -8.66 7.72
C GLU A 85 8.46 -7.62 8.38
N GLY A 86 8.43 -6.37 7.88
CA GLY A 86 7.56 -5.33 8.42
C GLY A 86 6.05 -5.65 8.32
N ASN A 87 5.63 -6.41 7.29
CA ASN A 87 4.27 -6.92 7.19
C ASN A 87 4.00 -8.03 8.22
N GLU A 88 4.95 -8.92 8.44
CA GLU A 88 4.86 -9.93 9.51
C GLU A 88 4.80 -9.30 10.90
N GLN A 89 5.62 -8.28 11.18
CA GLN A 89 5.59 -7.54 12.45
C GLN A 89 4.24 -6.86 12.67
N ALA A 90 3.64 -6.28 11.62
CA ALA A 90 2.30 -5.70 11.71
C ALA A 90 1.23 -6.76 11.98
N ALA A 91 1.31 -7.91 11.32
CA ALA A 91 0.37 -9.02 11.52
C ALA A 91 0.40 -9.55 12.97
N ASN A 92 1.61 -9.74 13.51
CA ASN A 92 1.83 -10.20 14.87
C ASN A 92 1.31 -9.18 15.90
N TYR A 93 1.62 -7.90 15.70
CA TYR A 93 1.11 -6.81 16.55
C TYR A 93 -0.41 -6.78 16.59
N ILE A 94 -1.08 -6.90 15.44
CA ILE A 94 -2.56 -6.89 15.40
C ILE A 94 -3.14 -8.11 16.11
N ALA A 95 -2.54 -9.28 15.98
CA ALA A 95 -2.97 -10.48 16.70
C ALA A 95 -2.80 -10.33 18.22
N GLU A 96 -1.70 -9.71 18.68
CA GLU A 96 -1.47 -9.37 20.09
C GLU A 96 -2.52 -8.36 20.58
N ARG A 97 -2.76 -7.28 19.83
CA ARG A 97 -3.80 -6.29 20.14
C ARG A 97 -5.19 -6.93 20.24
N PHE A 98 -5.53 -7.87 19.36
CA PHE A 98 -6.78 -8.64 19.43
C PHE A 98 -6.91 -9.44 20.73
N ASN A 99 -5.82 -10.07 21.17
CA ASN A 99 -5.80 -10.79 22.45
C ASN A 99 -5.94 -9.84 23.64
N GLU A 100 -5.24 -8.70 23.63
CA GLU A 100 -5.28 -7.70 24.70
C GLU A 100 -6.67 -7.08 24.90
N ILE A 101 -7.41 -6.83 23.81
CA ILE A 101 -8.79 -6.32 23.88
C ILE A 101 -9.83 -7.44 24.13
N GLY A 102 -9.39 -8.70 24.25
CA GLY A 102 -10.24 -9.82 24.65
C GLY A 102 -11.05 -10.47 23.52
N LEU A 103 -10.67 -10.29 22.25
CA LEU A 103 -11.26 -11.04 21.14
C LEU A 103 -10.84 -12.50 21.20
N GLU A 104 -11.73 -13.42 20.81
CA GLU A 104 -11.35 -14.81 20.59
C GLU A 104 -10.80 -14.98 19.16
N PRO A 105 -9.87 -15.93 18.91
CA PRO A 105 -9.48 -16.27 17.55
C PRO A 105 -10.65 -16.85 16.76
N LEU A 106 -10.77 -16.49 15.48
CA LEU A 106 -11.85 -17.03 14.62
C LEU A 106 -11.69 -18.54 14.35
N LYS A 107 -10.45 -19.04 14.33
CA LYS A 107 -10.11 -20.45 14.10
C LYS A 107 -9.22 -20.98 15.23
N LYS A 108 -8.18 -21.74 14.91
CA LYS A 108 -7.21 -22.26 15.89
C LYS A 108 -6.43 -21.11 16.55
N ASP A 109 -6.09 -20.11 15.76
CA ASP A 109 -5.43 -18.87 16.15
C ASP A 109 -6.07 -17.70 15.34
N TYR A 110 -5.54 -16.48 15.51
CA TYR A 110 -6.01 -15.31 14.78
C TYR A 110 -5.59 -15.32 13.30
N VAL A 111 -4.68 -16.20 12.88
CA VAL A 111 -4.02 -16.13 11.58
C VAL A 111 -4.75 -17.00 10.55
N LEU A 112 -5.15 -16.39 9.44
CA LEU A 112 -5.72 -17.07 8.28
C LEU A 112 -4.76 -16.90 7.10
N THR A 113 -4.05 -17.97 6.76
CA THR A 113 -3.08 -17.95 5.66
C THR A 113 -3.74 -18.18 4.30
N TYR A 114 -3.21 -17.54 3.27
CA TYR A 114 -3.53 -17.81 1.88
C TYR A 114 -2.31 -17.57 1.00
N THR A 115 -2.22 -18.26 -0.14
CA THR A 115 -1.11 -18.08 -1.08
C THR A 115 -1.48 -17.06 -2.14
N LYS A 116 -0.52 -16.21 -2.52
CA LYS A 116 -0.66 -15.26 -3.60
C LYS A 116 0.67 -15.13 -4.34
N LYS A 117 0.61 -15.07 -5.68
CA LYS A 117 1.77 -14.70 -6.49
C LYS A 117 2.17 -13.25 -6.28
N THR A 118 3.47 -13.00 -6.18
CA THR A 118 4.06 -11.69 -5.99
C THR A 118 5.28 -11.52 -6.87
N GLU A 119 5.50 -10.29 -7.34
CA GLU A 119 6.75 -9.89 -7.98
C GLU A 119 7.76 -9.55 -6.89
N LYS A 120 8.92 -10.20 -6.91
CA LYS A 120 10.06 -9.89 -6.06
C LYS A 120 11.08 -9.16 -6.90
N ILE A 121 11.34 -7.93 -6.50
CA ILE A 121 12.33 -7.07 -7.14
C ILE A 121 13.64 -7.20 -6.36
N ASP A 122 14.66 -7.79 -6.98
CA ASP A 122 16.04 -7.72 -6.50
C ASP A 122 16.72 -6.47 -7.10
N PRO A 123 17.14 -5.49 -6.28
CA PRO A 123 17.88 -4.31 -6.76
C PRO A 123 19.14 -4.63 -7.58
N ASN A 124 19.73 -5.82 -7.43
CA ASN A 124 20.92 -6.22 -8.18
C ASN A 124 20.60 -6.78 -9.57
N LYS A 125 19.32 -7.10 -9.81
CA LYS A 125 18.80 -7.60 -11.09
C LYS A 125 18.13 -6.53 -11.93
N ILE A 126 18.23 -5.26 -11.50
CA ILE A 126 17.68 -4.12 -12.22
C ILE A 126 18.76 -3.07 -12.42
N THR A 127 18.98 -2.68 -13.67
CA THR A 127 19.92 -1.61 -14.02
C THR A 127 19.26 -0.60 -14.93
N LEU A 128 19.59 0.68 -14.74
CA LEU A 128 19.17 1.78 -15.60
C LEU A 128 20.37 2.65 -15.91
N GLU A 129 20.77 2.67 -17.17
CA GLU A 129 21.99 3.35 -17.63
C GLU A 129 21.69 4.30 -18.78
N VAL A 130 22.46 5.38 -18.84
CA VAL A 130 22.46 6.32 -19.96
C VAL A 130 23.67 6.02 -20.83
N LEU A 131 23.46 5.92 -22.14
CA LEU A 131 24.50 5.60 -23.12
C LEU A 131 24.65 6.71 -24.15
N ASP A 132 25.91 7.06 -24.44
CA ASP A 132 26.29 7.87 -25.59
C ASP A 132 27.03 6.98 -26.59
N GLY A 133 26.31 6.58 -27.66
CA GLY A 133 26.73 5.46 -28.50
C GLY A 133 26.81 4.17 -27.68
N SER A 134 28.01 3.61 -27.55
CA SER A 134 28.25 2.38 -26.76
C SER A 134 28.79 2.64 -25.36
N ASN A 135 29.08 3.89 -25.00
CA ASN A 135 29.67 4.24 -23.71
C ASN A 135 28.59 4.54 -22.68
N VAL A 136 28.65 3.89 -21.51
CA VAL A 136 27.84 4.27 -20.35
C VAL A 136 28.36 5.60 -19.82
N VAL A 137 27.51 6.62 -19.79
CA VAL A 137 27.83 7.98 -19.32
C VAL A 137 27.15 8.33 -18.00
N ASP A 138 26.15 7.55 -17.58
CA ASP A 138 25.51 7.64 -16.27
C ASP A 138 24.86 6.31 -15.89
N THR A 139 24.75 6.06 -14.59
CA THR A 139 24.09 4.87 -14.03
C THR A 139 23.17 5.31 -12.90
N LEU A 140 21.87 5.12 -13.08
CA LEU A 140 20.86 5.43 -12.09
C LEU A 140 20.68 4.22 -11.17
N THR A 141 20.55 4.47 -9.87
CA THR A 141 20.42 3.46 -8.83
C THR A 141 18.96 3.32 -8.40
N TYR A 142 18.44 2.10 -8.45
CA TYR A 142 17.10 1.75 -7.98
C TYR A 142 16.94 2.07 -6.46
N GLY A 143 15.81 2.65 -6.07
CA GLY A 143 15.53 3.14 -4.72
C GLY A 143 16.12 4.53 -4.40
N ARG A 144 17.26 4.87 -4.99
CA ARG A 144 17.87 6.21 -4.83
C ARG A 144 17.34 7.20 -5.85
N ASP A 145 17.45 6.86 -7.13
CA ASP A 145 17.21 7.73 -8.28
C ASP A 145 15.86 7.44 -8.95
N TYR A 146 15.42 6.19 -8.94
CA TYR A 146 14.13 5.77 -9.49
C TYR A 146 13.53 4.59 -8.72
N ILE A 147 12.24 4.36 -8.94
CA ILE A 147 11.50 3.19 -8.46
C ILE A 147 10.63 2.62 -9.59
N GLU A 148 10.19 1.39 -9.42
CA GLU A 148 9.26 0.72 -10.30
C GLU A 148 7.88 1.38 -10.29
N VAL A 149 7.19 1.26 -11.42
CA VAL A 149 5.74 1.47 -11.51
C VAL A 149 5.10 0.19 -12.04
N LEU A 150 5.68 -0.34 -13.10
CA LEU A 150 5.37 -1.64 -13.69
C LEU A 150 6.66 -2.15 -14.33
N LEU A 151 7.18 -3.27 -13.87
CA LEU A 151 8.31 -3.95 -14.50
C LEU A 151 7.92 -5.36 -14.89
N ASN A 152 8.55 -5.83 -15.95
CA ASN A 152 8.51 -7.19 -16.46
C ASN A 152 9.95 -7.56 -16.86
N ASP A 153 10.19 -8.85 -17.10
CA ASP A 153 11.47 -9.32 -17.62
C ASP A 153 11.78 -8.62 -18.93
N THR A 154 12.80 -7.78 -18.93
CA THR A 154 13.08 -6.92 -20.07
C THR A 154 14.53 -6.50 -20.13
N THR A 155 15.07 -6.51 -21.34
CA THR A 155 16.35 -5.86 -21.65
C THR A 155 16.12 -4.97 -22.86
N LEU A 156 16.14 -3.67 -22.65
CA LEU A 156 15.84 -2.65 -23.66
C LEU A 156 17.01 -1.68 -23.76
N THR A 157 17.33 -1.22 -24.97
CA THR A 157 18.22 -0.07 -25.19
C THR A 157 17.56 0.83 -26.22
N LEU A 158 17.09 1.99 -25.78
CA LEU A 158 16.17 2.84 -26.55
C LEU A 158 16.60 4.30 -26.50
N PRO A 159 16.40 5.09 -27.57
CA PRO A 159 16.59 6.53 -27.53
C PRO A 159 15.63 7.18 -26.52
N LEU A 160 16.17 8.09 -25.70
CA LEU A 160 15.44 8.85 -24.70
C LEU A 160 14.87 10.14 -25.30
N VAL A 161 13.55 10.32 -25.20
CA VAL A 161 12.82 11.42 -25.84
C VAL A 161 11.74 12.00 -24.91
N ILE A 162 11.29 13.23 -25.16
CA ILE A 162 10.20 13.90 -24.41
C ILE A 162 8.85 13.93 -25.15
N SER A 163 8.83 13.51 -26.41
CA SER A 163 7.62 13.40 -27.23
C SER A 163 7.65 12.08 -27.97
N PRO A 164 6.50 11.41 -28.16
CA PRO A 164 6.42 10.19 -28.96
C PRO A 164 7.00 10.42 -30.36
N CYS A 165 7.69 9.40 -30.85
CA CYS A 165 8.35 9.41 -32.14
C CYS A 165 7.71 8.36 -33.06
N ASP A 166 8.16 8.32 -34.31
CA ASP A 166 7.86 7.31 -35.32
C ASP A 166 8.86 6.13 -35.30
N TYR A 167 9.60 5.97 -34.20
CA TYR A 167 10.57 4.90 -33.93
C TYR A 167 10.53 4.49 -32.46
N GLU A 168 11.01 3.27 -32.16
CA GLU A 168 10.99 2.73 -30.80
C GLU A 168 11.79 3.59 -29.83
N CYS A 169 11.18 3.98 -28.70
CA CYS A 169 11.79 4.94 -27.77
C CYS A 169 11.46 4.70 -26.30
N ALA A 170 12.32 5.26 -25.44
CA ALA A 170 12.05 5.49 -24.03
C ALA A 170 11.50 6.91 -23.86
N LEU A 171 10.27 7.03 -23.41
CA LEU A 171 9.58 8.32 -23.28
C LEU A 171 9.71 8.86 -21.86
N LEU A 172 10.30 10.04 -21.72
CA LEU A 172 10.32 10.84 -20.51
C LEU A 172 9.04 11.68 -20.40
N VAL A 173 8.31 11.53 -19.30
CA VAL A 173 7.00 12.17 -19.07
C VAL A 173 7.02 12.98 -17.78
N GLU A 174 6.61 14.24 -17.84
CA GLU A 174 6.57 15.11 -16.66
C GLU A 174 5.37 14.84 -15.75
N ASP A 175 4.15 14.77 -16.30
CA ASP A 175 2.95 14.43 -15.51
C ASP A 175 2.62 12.93 -15.67
N PRO A 176 2.74 12.11 -14.61
CA PRO A 176 2.33 10.70 -14.63
C PRO A 176 0.90 10.46 -15.12
N LYS A 177 -0.01 11.44 -15.05
CA LYS A 177 -1.37 11.31 -15.59
C LYS A 177 -1.37 11.19 -17.12
N GLU A 178 -0.38 11.77 -17.78
CA GLU A 178 -0.23 11.72 -19.23
C GLU A 178 0.34 10.38 -19.71
N SER A 179 1.01 9.60 -18.84
CA SER A 179 1.60 8.31 -19.23
C SER A 179 0.56 7.29 -19.71
N ALA A 180 -0.68 7.39 -19.22
CA ALA A 180 -1.76 6.47 -19.57
C ALA A 180 -2.09 6.45 -21.08
N GLN A 181 -1.89 7.56 -21.79
CA GLN A 181 -2.19 7.65 -23.22
C GLN A 181 -1.19 6.88 -24.08
N TYR A 182 0.02 6.62 -23.56
CA TYR A 182 1.10 5.95 -24.29
C TYR A 182 1.11 4.43 -24.10
N ARG A 183 0.25 3.89 -23.24
CA ARG A 183 0.19 2.44 -22.94
C ARG A 183 -0.13 1.57 -24.16
N ASN A 184 -0.78 2.13 -25.18
CA ASN A 184 -1.12 1.44 -26.43
C ASN A 184 -0.35 2.02 -27.64
N ASN A 185 0.69 2.81 -27.40
CA ASN A 185 1.48 3.40 -28.47
C ASN A 185 2.40 2.33 -29.09
N ASN A 186 2.53 2.32 -30.41
CA ASN A 186 3.32 1.31 -31.12
C ASN A 186 4.84 1.47 -30.95
N TYR A 187 5.29 2.69 -30.64
CA TYR A 187 6.69 3.09 -30.61
C TYR A 187 7.25 3.23 -29.18
N VAL A 188 6.44 3.67 -28.23
CA VAL A 188 6.90 3.77 -26.83
C VAL A 188 7.10 2.37 -26.26
N LYS A 189 8.33 2.03 -25.87
CA LYS A 189 8.69 0.73 -25.28
C LYS A 189 9.15 0.81 -23.82
N LEU A 190 9.41 2.02 -23.32
CA LEU A 190 9.67 2.30 -21.92
C LEU A 190 9.07 3.67 -21.56
N ILE A 191 8.41 3.76 -20.41
CA ILE A 191 7.93 5.04 -19.86
C ILE A 191 8.76 5.39 -18.62
N ILE A 192 9.33 6.59 -18.61
CA ILE A 192 10.04 7.16 -17.47
C ILE A 192 9.24 8.39 -17.02
N GLN A 193 8.59 8.34 -15.87
CA GLN A 193 7.72 9.42 -15.40
C GLN A 193 8.29 10.13 -14.16
N LYS A 194 8.04 11.43 -14.01
CA LYS A 194 8.44 12.19 -12.81
C LYS A 194 7.63 11.77 -11.58
N ASN A 195 8.30 11.52 -10.47
CA ASN A 195 7.68 11.26 -9.17
C ASN A 195 7.58 12.53 -8.31
N SER A 196 6.76 13.50 -8.72
CA SER A 196 6.68 14.81 -8.05
C SER A 196 6.30 14.74 -6.57
N ASN A 197 5.51 13.73 -6.18
CA ASN A 197 5.00 13.58 -4.82
C ASN A 197 5.73 12.52 -3.98
N ASN A 198 6.85 11.98 -4.50
CA ASN A 198 7.57 10.88 -3.87
C ASN A 198 6.64 9.72 -3.48
N SER A 199 5.69 9.39 -4.35
CA SER A 199 4.67 8.35 -4.13
C SER A 199 5.12 7.02 -4.74
N ARG A 200 4.77 5.90 -4.10
CA ARG A 200 4.92 4.55 -4.67
C ARG A 200 3.55 3.91 -4.80
N GLY A 201 3.31 3.28 -5.95
CA GLY A 201 2.14 2.42 -6.15
C GLY A 201 2.39 1.03 -5.57
N GLY A 202 1.34 0.30 -5.19
CA GLY A 202 1.52 -1.12 -4.86
C GLY A 202 1.96 -1.89 -6.11
N SER A 203 3.00 -2.72 -5.98
CA SER A 203 3.30 -3.76 -6.96
C SER A 203 2.32 -4.91 -6.77
N PHE A 204 1.67 -5.31 -7.86
CA PHE A 204 0.72 -6.40 -7.84
C PHE A 204 0.95 -7.28 -9.05
N TYR A 205 1.35 -8.52 -8.77
CA TYR A 205 1.41 -9.54 -9.81
C TYR A 205 0.06 -9.69 -10.50
N ASN A 206 0.10 -9.67 -11.83
CA ASN A 206 -1.03 -9.96 -12.68
C ASN A 206 -0.51 -10.45 -14.03
N ASP A 207 -0.95 -11.64 -14.46
CA ASP A 207 -0.50 -12.27 -15.70
C ASP A 207 -0.64 -11.35 -16.93
N PHE A 208 -1.65 -10.48 -16.95
CA PHE A 208 -1.84 -9.54 -18.05
C PHE A 208 -0.86 -8.37 -18.03
N LEU A 209 -0.39 -7.95 -16.84
CA LEU A 209 0.52 -6.81 -16.68
C LEU A 209 1.91 -7.10 -17.25
N GLN A 210 2.29 -8.37 -17.36
CA GLN A 210 3.57 -8.77 -17.95
C GLN A 210 3.72 -8.37 -19.43
N ASN A 211 2.61 -8.13 -20.14
CA ASN A 211 2.63 -7.69 -21.54
C ASN A 211 2.56 -6.17 -21.72
N TYR A 212 2.53 -5.39 -20.63
CA TYR A 212 2.45 -3.94 -20.70
C TYR A 212 3.84 -3.32 -20.91
N ILE A 213 3.84 -2.10 -21.44
CA ILE A 213 5.05 -1.28 -21.54
C ILE A 213 5.63 -1.09 -20.13
N PRO A 214 6.91 -1.48 -19.89
CA PRO A 214 7.56 -1.24 -18.61
C PRO A 214 7.59 0.25 -18.31
N SER A 215 7.44 0.59 -17.04
CA SER A 215 7.43 1.96 -16.56
C SER A 215 8.10 2.11 -15.21
N ILE A 216 8.86 3.18 -15.08
CA ILE A 216 9.56 3.56 -13.86
C ILE A 216 9.22 5.01 -13.50
N SER A 217 9.31 5.33 -12.23
CA SER A 217 9.23 6.71 -11.75
C SER A 217 10.60 7.18 -11.27
N VAL A 218 11.09 8.28 -11.82
CA VAL A 218 12.33 8.96 -11.37
C VAL A 218 12.00 10.03 -10.34
N PHE A 219 12.84 10.21 -9.32
CA PHE A 219 12.62 11.26 -8.33
C PHE A 219 12.84 12.67 -8.92
N PRO A 220 12.31 13.74 -8.30
CA PRO A 220 12.31 15.07 -8.92
C PRO A 220 13.70 15.55 -9.35
N GLU A 221 14.72 15.41 -8.49
CA GLU A 221 16.10 15.78 -8.83
C GLU A 221 16.66 14.94 -9.99
N THR A 222 16.41 13.63 -9.96
CA THR A 222 16.78 12.71 -11.04
C THR A 222 16.10 13.07 -12.35
N TYR A 223 14.83 13.51 -12.31
CA TYR A 223 14.11 13.95 -13.50
C TYR A 223 14.77 15.18 -14.14
N GLU A 224 15.09 16.21 -13.36
CA GLU A 224 15.78 17.39 -13.89
C GLU A 224 17.15 17.00 -14.49
N ASN A 225 17.84 16.05 -13.84
CA ASN A 225 19.12 15.52 -14.33
C ASN A 225 18.98 14.62 -15.56
N ILE A 226 17.88 13.90 -15.78
CA ILE A 226 17.77 13.01 -16.94
C ILE A 226 17.46 13.80 -18.23
N GLN A 227 16.92 15.02 -18.12
CA GLN A 227 16.62 15.89 -19.26
C GLN A 227 17.86 16.33 -20.05
N LYS A 228 19.06 16.41 -19.44
CA LYS A 228 20.32 16.66 -20.19
C LYS A 228 20.72 15.51 -21.11
N TYR A 229 20.08 14.34 -20.98
CA TYR A 229 20.37 13.16 -21.79
C TYR A 229 19.36 12.90 -22.90
N ILE A 230 18.42 13.82 -23.17
CA ILE A 230 17.53 13.71 -24.33
C ILE A 230 18.36 13.57 -25.62
N GLY A 231 18.00 12.59 -26.46
CA GLY A 231 18.73 12.22 -27.67
C GLY A 231 19.83 11.18 -27.46
N LYS A 232 20.21 10.87 -26.21
CA LYS A 232 21.03 9.71 -25.86
C LYS A 232 20.15 8.46 -25.72
N SER A 233 20.77 7.29 -25.50
CA SER A 233 20.04 6.06 -25.25
C SER A 233 19.92 5.77 -23.75
N ILE A 234 18.83 5.13 -23.34
CA ILE A 234 18.63 4.53 -22.03
C ILE A 234 18.64 3.01 -22.20
N ARG A 235 19.42 2.32 -21.36
CA ARG A 235 19.35 0.88 -21.20
C ARG A 235 18.65 0.54 -19.90
N LEU A 236 17.57 -0.23 -19.99
CA LEU A 236 16.91 -0.86 -18.85
C LEU A 236 17.15 -2.36 -18.97
N ASP A 237 17.74 -2.95 -17.94
CA ASP A 237 17.80 -4.40 -17.75
C ASP A 237 17.03 -4.71 -16.46
N ALA A 238 16.05 -5.60 -16.51
CA ALA A 238 15.25 -6.00 -15.37
C ALA A 238 14.90 -7.49 -15.47
N ASP A 239 15.29 -8.25 -14.44
CA ASP A 239 14.90 -9.65 -14.22
C ASP A 239 14.02 -9.70 -12.96
N ILE A 240 12.74 -10.04 -13.14
CA ILE A 240 11.69 -9.95 -12.13
C ILE A 240 11.26 -11.36 -11.71
N ASP A 241 11.63 -11.72 -10.48
CA ASP A 241 11.26 -13.02 -9.93
C ASP A 241 9.76 -13.03 -9.54
N ILE A 242 9.06 -14.10 -9.94
CA ILE A 242 7.65 -14.32 -9.58
C ILE A 242 7.59 -15.51 -8.63
N GLU A 243 7.08 -15.28 -7.43
CA GLU A 243 7.03 -16.30 -6.38
C GLU A 243 5.64 -16.45 -5.80
N ASP A 244 5.28 -17.66 -5.39
CA ASP A 244 4.12 -17.93 -4.57
C ASP A 244 4.45 -17.60 -3.11
N GLU A 245 3.76 -16.60 -2.56
CA GLU A 245 4.01 -16.11 -1.22
C GLU A 245 2.82 -16.36 -0.29
N ILE A 246 3.12 -16.80 0.94
CA ILE A 246 2.12 -16.98 1.98
C ILE A 246 1.81 -15.63 2.62
N GLN A 247 0.56 -15.20 2.50
CA GLN A 247 0.02 -13.99 3.10
C GLN A 247 -0.90 -14.33 4.26
N LYS A 248 -1.06 -13.40 5.20
CA LYS A 248 -1.80 -13.61 6.45
C LYS A 248 -2.96 -12.62 6.57
N ASN A 249 -4.18 -13.09 6.81
CA ASN A 249 -5.22 -12.22 7.37
C ASN A 249 -5.29 -12.47 8.88
N ILE A 250 -5.62 -11.44 9.65
CA ILE A 250 -5.80 -11.54 11.11
C ILE A 250 -7.28 -11.40 11.43
N ALA A 251 -7.85 -12.39 12.11
CA ALA A 251 -9.27 -12.50 12.35
C ALA A 251 -9.62 -12.84 13.80
N GLY A 252 -10.30 -11.91 14.47
CA GLY A 252 -10.84 -12.07 15.82
C GLY A 252 -12.37 -12.06 15.82
N VAL A 253 -12.97 -12.63 16.86
CA VAL A 253 -14.43 -12.78 16.97
C VAL A 253 -14.93 -12.44 18.37
N ILE A 254 -16.04 -11.70 18.44
CA ILE A 254 -16.92 -11.61 19.60
C ILE A 254 -18.11 -12.51 19.30
N LYS A 255 -18.19 -13.66 19.98
CA LYS A 255 -19.29 -14.61 19.77
C LYS A 255 -20.58 -14.03 20.33
N GLY A 256 -21.61 -13.96 19.50
CA GLY A 256 -22.95 -13.64 19.95
C GLY A 256 -23.71 -14.88 20.38
N GLU A 257 -24.81 -14.67 21.10
CA GLU A 257 -25.72 -15.75 21.52
C GLU A 257 -26.36 -16.47 20.32
N ASN A 258 -26.52 -15.76 19.20
CA ASN A 258 -26.99 -16.29 17.92
C ASN A 258 -25.91 -16.20 16.83
N SER A 259 -25.38 -17.35 16.41
CA SER A 259 -24.32 -17.46 15.41
C SER A 259 -24.82 -17.64 13.97
N SER A 260 -26.12 -17.50 13.70
CA SER A 260 -26.69 -17.64 12.34
C SER A 260 -26.35 -16.47 11.42
N ASN A 261 -26.00 -15.31 11.99
CA ASN A 261 -25.60 -14.11 11.24
C ASN A 261 -24.39 -13.46 11.92
N ALA A 262 -23.47 -12.94 11.12
CA ALA A 262 -22.30 -12.21 11.61
C ALA A 262 -22.20 -10.81 10.97
N LEU A 263 -21.76 -9.83 11.76
CA LEU A 263 -21.27 -8.56 11.22
C LEU A 263 -19.75 -8.66 11.06
N VAL A 264 -19.25 -8.36 9.87
CA VAL A 264 -17.80 -8.29 9.61
C VAL A 264 -17.39 -6.82 9.49
N ILE A 265 -16.46 -6.40 10.34
CA ILE A 265 -15.76 -5.12 10.23
C ILE A 265 -14.35 -5.42 9.74
N SER A 266 -13.88 -4.67 8.73
CA SER A 266 -12.60 -4.98 8.11
C SER A 266 -11.76 -3.76 7.78
N ALA A 267 -10.45 -3.93 7.89
CA ALA A 267 -9.42 -3.04 7.38
C ALA A 267 -8.35 -3.87 6.65
N HIS A 268 -7.30 -3.22 6.14
CA HIS A 268 -6.11 -3.92 5.68
C HIS A 268 -4.87 -3.30 6.30
N TYR A 269 -3.88 -4.13 6.61
CA TYR A 269 -2.68 -3.68 7.31
C TYR A 269 -1.46 -3.55 6.40
N ASP A 270 -1.48 -4.06 5.17
CA ASP A 270 -0.43 -3.79 4.20
C ASP A 270 -0.40 -2.33 3.77
N HIS A 271 0.78 -1.92 3.31
CA HIS A 271 0.92 -0.77 2.44
C HIS A 271 2.04 -1.03 1.42
N VAL A 272 2.58 0.01 0.78
CA VAL A 272 3.51 -0.15 -0.35
C VAL A 272 4.97 -0.39 0.07
N GLY A 273 5.27 -0.59 1.35
CA GLY A 273 6.61 -0.97 1.83
C GLY A 273 7.66 0.13 1.72
N ASN A 274 8.90 -0.30 1.49
CA ASN A 274 10.09 0.55 1.34
C ASN A 274 10.91 0.16 0.10
N VAL A 275 11.72 1.09 -0.40
CA VAL A 275 12.75 0.86 -1.44
C VAL A 275 13.93 1.77 -1.14
N GLY A 276 15.14 1.20 -1.06
CA GLY A 276 16.31 1.91 -0.54
C GLY A 276 16.00 2.50 0.84
N ASP A 277 16.37 3.77 1.02
CA ASP A 277 16.16 4.49 2.29
C ASP A 277 14.74 5.08 2.44
N LYS A 278 13.86 4.90 1.46
CA LYS A 278 12.52 5.51 1.46
C LYS A 278 11.49 4.52 1.99
N ILE A 279 10.74 4.95 3.00
CA ILE A 279 9.66 4.19 3.64
C ILE A 279 8.33 4.90 3.40
N TRP A 280 7.37 4.21 2.79
CA TRP A 280 5.99 4.68 2.72
C TRP A 280 5.22 4.13 3.91
N ARG A 281 4.98 4.97 4.91
CA ARG A 281 4.47 4.51 6.22
C ARG A 281 2.99 4.11 6.22
N GLY A 282 2.20 4.50 5.22
CA GLY A 282 0.81 4.08 5.10
C GLY A 282 -0.07 4.42 6.31
N ALA A 283 0.10 5.63 6.89
CA ALA A 283 -0.68 6.07 8.05
C ALA A 283 -2.17 6.14 7.72
N LEU A 284 -2.53 6.82 6.62
CA LEU A 284 -3.91 6.95 6.15
C LEU A 284 -4.38 5.72 5.35
N ASP A 285 -3.46 5.06 4.65
CA ASP A 285 -3.73 3.89 3.81
C ASP A 285 -2.84 2.72 4.28
N ASN A 286 -3.28 1.87 5.20
CA ASN A 286 -4.53 1.95 5.94
C ASN A 286 -4.36 1.62 7.43
N ALA A 287 -3.23 2.05 8.00
CA ALA A 287 -3.01 1.90 9.44
C ALA A 287 -4.12 2.59 10.25
N SER A 288 -4.62 3.73 9.80
CA SER A 288 -5.74 4.43 10.43
C SER A 288 -7.02 3.59 10.50
N GLY A 289 -7.34 2.82 9.45
CA GLY A 289 -8.51 1.94 9.47
C GLY A 289 -8.35 0.77 10.41
N VAL A 290 -7.12 0.22 10.54
CA VAL A 290 -6.80 -0.80 11.54
C VAL A 290 -6.97 -0.23 12.94
N CYS A 291 -6.39 0.95 13.21
CA CYS A 291 -6.47 1.62 14.51
C CYS A 291 -7.91 1.94 14.90
N ALA A 292 -8.71 2.48 13.99
CA ALA A 292 -10.12 2.77 14.23
C ALA A 292 -10.93 1.49 14.54
N MET A 293 -10.59 0.37 13.89
CA MET A 293 -11.25 -0.91 14.15
C MET A 293 -10.84 -1.51 15.51
N LEU A 294 -9.56 -1.39 15.88
CA LEU A 294 -9.05 -1.83 17.20
C LEU A 294 -9.67 -1.03 18.34
N GLU A 295 -9.81 0.29 18.18
CA GLU A 295 -10.39 1.19 19.19
C GLU A 295 -11.91 0.96 19.37
N ALA A 296 -12.60 0.54 18.32
CA ALA A 296 -14.06 0.35 18.34
C ALA A 296 -14.52 -1.02 18.89
N ALA A 297 -13.59 -1.94 19.14
CA ALA A 297 -13.86 -3.33 19.53
C ALA A 297 -13.90 -3.51 21.05
#